data_AF-A0A1I2CTH2-F1
#
_entry.id   AF-A0A1I2CTH2-F1
#
_cell.length_a   1.000
_cell.length_b   1.000
_cell.length_c   1.000
_cell.angle_alpha   90.00
_cell.angle_beta   90.00
_cell.angle_gamma   90.00
#
_symmetry.space_group_name_H-M   'P 1'
#
loop_
_entity.id
_entity.type
_entity.pdbx_description
1 polymer ?
#
loop_
_entity_poly.entity_id
_entity_poly.type
_entity_poly.pdbx_seq_one_letter_code
_entity_poly.pdbx_strand_id
1 'polypeptide(L)'
;MFLMGVTGLLLDWKKQVGILPKTEKGESSQSNEWIKIDSIQQVAIDYVQNELKKSIKIDRIDIRPQKGIAKIIFVEHFTELQIDCKTGKILAVNQRNSDIIEKIHDGSIIDFWVQTDNDAFKLFYTTTLSLGLILLSISGFWLWYNPIRIRNAKK
;
A
#
# COMPACT_ATOMS: atom_id res chain seq x y z
N MET A 1 14.25 8.10 10.22
CA MET A 1 14.00 9.32 9.41
C MET A 1 14.41 9.14 7.97
N PHE A 2 15.69 8.91 7.63
CA PHE A 2 16.14 8.80 6.24
C PHE A 2 15.37 7.73 5.45
N LEU A 3 15.30 6.49 5.98
CA LEU A 3 14.53 5.41 5.35
C LEU A 3 13.06 5.78 5.14
N MET A 4 12.41 6.38 6.15
CA MET A 4 11.02 6.84 6.06
C MET A 4 10.82 7.92 4.98
N GLY A 5 11.79 8.84 4.83
CA GLY A 5 11.77 9.86 3.77
C GLY A 5 11.94 9.25 2.38
N VAL A 6 12.88 8.31 2.22
CA VAL A 6 13.09 7.60 0.94
C VAL A 6 11.87 6.76 0.56
N THR A 7 11.32 6.00 1.49
CA THR A 7 10.13 5.18 1.22
C THR A 7 8.90 6.04 0.97
N GLY A 8 8.73 7.15 1.69
CA GLY A 8 7.67 8.12 1.43
C GLY A 8 7.75 8.68 -0.01
N LEU A 9 8.94 9.11 -0.43
CA LEU A 9 9.16 9.60 -1.79
C LEU A 9 8.87 8.53 -2.86
N LEU A 10 9.33 7.30 -2.64
CA LEU A 10 9.06 6.17 -3.55
C LEU A 10 7.56 5.85 -3.64
N LEU A 11 6.82 5.94 -2.53
CA LEU A 11 5.39 5.68 -2.49
C LEU A 11 4.59 6.72 -3.29
N ASP A 12 4.99 8.00 -3.21
CA ASP A 12 4.36 9.06 -4.01
C ASP A 12 4.64 8.87 -5.51
N TRP A 13 5.85 8.42 -5.84
CA TRP A 13 6.30 8.23 -7.22
C TRP A 13 5.94 6.86 -7.81
N LYS A 14 5.23 6.00 -7.06
CA LYS A 14 5.00 4.58 -7.40
C LYS A 14 4.45 4.33 -8.80
N LYS A 15 3.69 5.27 -9.37
CA LYS A 15 3.16 5.17 -10.73
C LYS A 15 4.22 5.48 -11.79
N GLN A 16 5.04 6.49 -11.54
CA GLN A 16 6.08 6.98 -12.44
C GLN A 16 7.25 6.01 -12.50
N VAL A 17 7.61 5.39 -11.37
CA VAL A 17 8.70 4.40 -11.30
C VAL A 17 8.26 2.97 -11.64
N GLY A 18 7.00 2.77 -12.05
CA GLY A 18 6.50 1.46 -12.51
C GLY A 18 6.34 0.40 -11.41
N ILE A 19 6.30 0.81 -10.14
CA ILE A 19 6.11 -0.10 -8.99
C ILE A 19 4.65 -0.54 -8.86
N LEU A 20 3.71 0.31 -9.29
CA LEU A 20 2.29 -0.02 -9.30
C LEU A 20 1.89 -0.68 -10.64
N PRO A 21 1.25 -1.86 -10.63
CA PRO A 21 0.81 -2.52 -11.84
C PRO A 21 -0.26 -1.71 -12.59
N LYS A 22 -0.27 -1.84 -13.92
CA LYS A 22 -1.29 -1.24 -14.78
C LYS A 22 -2.66 -1.82 -14.45
N THR A 23 -3.67 -0.97 -14.55
CA THR A 23 -5.06 -1.36 -14.29
C THR A 23 -5.76 -1.62 -15.61
N GLU A 24 -6.22 -2.85 -15.79
CA GLU A 24 -6.94 -3.29 -16.98
C GLU A 24 -8.35 -2.70 -17.03
N LYS A 25 -8.98 -2.82 -18.20
CA LYS A 25 -10.36 -2.43 -18.43
C LYS A 25 -11.18 -3.69 -18.69
N GLY A 26 -12.21 -3.90 -17.89
CA GLY A 26 -13.18 -4.96 -18.08
C GLY A 26 -14.15 -4.63 -19.21
N GLU A 27 -14.99 -5.60 -19.52
CA GLU A 27 -15.93 -5.57 -20.63
C GLU A 27 -17.04 -4.54 -20.43
N SER A 28 -17.53 -4.40 -19.19
CA SER A 28 -18.62 -3.48 -18.88
C SER A 28 -18.39 -2.73 -17.57
N SER A 29 -18.56 -1.41 -17.63
CA SER A 29 -18.58 -0.54 -16.45
C SER A 29 -19.98 -0.40 -15.83
N GLN A 30 -20.99 -1.06 -16.41
CA GLN A 30 -22.37 -1.02 -15.89
C GLN A 30 -22.54 -2.06 -14.78
N SER A 31 -22.83 -1.59 -13.56
CA SER A 31 -22.85 -2.45 -12.37
C SER A 31 -23.99 -3.46 -12.32
N ASN A 32 -25.06 -3.23 -13.08
CA ASN A 32 -26.19 -4.16 -13.22
C ASN A 32 -25.85 -5.41 -14.05
N GLU A 33 -24.79 -5.35 -14.87
CA GLU A 33 -24.31 -6.48 -15.68
C GLU A 33 -23.27 -7.33 -14.94
N TRP A 34 -22.89 -6.94 -13.71
CA TRP A 34 -21.82 -7.61 -12.99
C TRP A 34 -22.29 -8.90 -12.32
N ILE A 35 -21.40 -9.89 -12.29
CA ILE A 35 -21.58 -11.09 -11.48
C ILE A 35 -21.50 -10.75 -10.00
N LYS A 36 -22.03 -11.67 -9.17
CA LYS A 36 -22.00 -11.52 -7.71
C LYS A 36 -20.55 -11.47 -7.22
N ILE A 37 -20.30 -10.68 -6.19
CA ILE A 37 -18.98 -10.57 -5.55
C ILE A 37 -18.50 -11.95 -5.07
N ASP A 38 -19.40 -12.79 -4.56
CA ASP A 38 -19.10 -14.17 -4.16
C ASP A 38 -18.51 -15.00 -5.33
N SER A 39 -19.07 -14.87 -6.53
CA SER A 39 -18.54 -15.53 -7.73
C SER A 39 -17.16 -15.03 -8.12
N ILE A 40 -16.92 -13.71 -8.02
CA ILE A 40 -15.58 -13.12 -8.26
C ILE A 40 -14.57 -13.67 -7.25
N GLN A 41 -14.96 -13.77 -5.98
CA GLN A 41 -14.13 -14.31 -4.92
C GLN A 41 -13.78 -15.78 -5.15
N GLN A 42 -14.77 -16.61 -5.53
CA GLN A 42 -14.54 -18.01 -5.86
C GLN A 42 -13.56 -18.17 -7.03
N VAL A 43 -13.74 -17.42 -8.11
CA VAL A 43 -12.80 -17.43 -9.25
C VAL A 43 -11.37 -17.10 -8.81
N ALA A 44 -11.19 -16.11 -7.93
CA ALA A 44 -9.86 -15.75 -7.43
C ALA A 44 -9.26 -16.85 -6.55
N ILE A 45 -10.05 -17.44 -5.64
CA ILE A 45 -9.60 -18.53 -4.77
C ILE A 45 -9.19 -19.74 -5.61
N ASP A 46 -10.04 -20.14 -6.55
CA ASP A 46 -9.79 -21.28 -7.44
C ASP A 46 -8.51 -21.09 -8.25
N TYR A 47 -8.32 -19.88 -8.80
CA TYR A 47 -7.10 -19.57 -9.55
C TYR A 47 -5.85 -19.59 -8.68
N VAL A 48 -5.89 -18.97 -7.49
CA VAL A 48 -4.73 -18.99 -6.58
C VAL A 48 -4.40 -20.40 -6.12
N GLN A 49 -5.41 -21.20 -5.78
CA GLN A 49 -5.22 -22.55 -5.28
C GLN A 49 -4.66 -23.49 -6.37
N ASN A 50 -5.24 -23.44 -7.58
CA ASN A 50 -4.90 -24.38 -8.65
C ASN A 50 -3.66 -23.96 -9.45
N GLU A 51 -3.54 -22.68 -9.82
CA GLU A 51 -2.47 -22.19 -10.69
C GLU A 51 -1.25 -21.71 -9.90
N LEU A 52 -1.48 -20.89 -8.86
CA LEU A 52 -0.38 -20.27 -8.10
C LEU A 52 0.11 -21.14 -6.94
N LYS A 53 -0.71 -22.08 -6.45
CA LYS A 53 -0.42 -22.95 -5.29
C LYS A 53 0.02 -22.15 -4.05
N LYS A 54 -0.68 -21.04 -3.79
CA LYS A 54 -0.42 -20.13 -2.65
C LYS A 54 -1.62 -20.07 -1.70
N SER A 55 -1.44 -19.39 -0.58
CA SER A 55 -2.51 -19.14 0.40
C SER A 55 -3.68 -18.37 -0.22
N ILE A 56 -4.89 -18.87 0.01
CA ILE A 56 -6.14 -18.30 -0.52
C ILE A 56 -6.69 -17.15 0.33
N LYS A 57 -5.97 -16.76 1.40
CA LYS A 57 -6.44 -15.74 2.34
C LYS A 57 -6.45 -14.36 1.66
N ILE A 58 -7.66 -13.87 1.40
CA ILE A 58 -7.90 -12.56 0.81
C ILE A 58 -7.69 -11.48 1.88
N ASP A 59 -6.90 -10.48 1.55
CA ASP A 59 -6.71 -9.26 2.34
C ASP A 59 -7.87 -8.29 2.10
N ARG A 60 -8.11 -7.96 0.82
CA ARG A 60 -9.17 -7.05 0.41
C ARG A 60 -9.60 -7.24 -1.04
N ILE A 61 -10.80 -6.74 -1.33
CA ILE A 61 -11.39 -6.69 -2.67
C ILE A 61 -11.67 -5.22 -3.01
N ASP A 62 -10.91 -4.68 -3.96
CA ASP A 62 -11.04 -3.31 -4.45
C ASP A 62 -11.83 -3.29 -5.77
N ILE A 63 -13.09 -2.86 -5.74
CA ILE A 63 -13.90 -2.70 -6.95
C ILE A 63 -13.56 -1.36 -7.61
N ARG A 64 -13.36 -1.36 -8.93
CA ARG A 64 -13.09 -0.16 -9.75
C ARG A 64 -14.22 0.03 -10.78
N PRO A 65 -15.33 0.69 -10.40
CA PRO A 65 -16.52 0.76 -11.26
C PRO A 65 -16.29 1.35 -12.64
N GLN A 66 -15.53 2.45 -12.71
CA GLN A 66 -15.19 3.10 -13.98
C GLN A 66 -14.38 2.24 -14.94
N LYS A 67 -13.79 1.14 -14.45
CA LYS A 67 -13.01 0.18 -15.23
C LYS A 67 -13.74 -1.15 -15.40
N GLY A 68 -14.82 -1.40 -14.66
CA GLY A 68 -15.54 -2.68 -14.70
C GLY A 68 -14.75 -3.87 -14.17
N ILE A 69 -13.85 -3.64 -13.21
CA ILE A 69 -13.00 -4.71 -12.65
C ILE A 69 -13.03 -4.73 -11.12
N ALA A 70 -12.74 -5.90 -10.56
CA ALA A 70 -12.43 -6.10 -9.15
C ALA A 70 -10.97 -6.51 -9.02
N LYS A 71 -10.24 -5.88 -8.10
CA LYS A 71 -8.88 -6.25 -7.73
C LYS A 71 -8.90 -7.02 -6.43
N ILE A 72 -8.46 -8.28 -6.46
CA ILE A 72 -8.38 -9.14 -5.29
C ILE A 72 -6.92 -9.24 -4.86
N ILE A 73 -6.66 -8.92 -3.60
CA ILE A 73 -5.32 -8.86 -3.02
C ILE A 73 -5.23 -9.89 -1.90
N PHE A 74 -4.14 -10.63 -1.85
CA PHE A 74 -3.93 -11.72 -0.90
C PHE A 74 -2.95 -11.32 0.22
N VAL A 75 -3.22 -11.80 1.43
CA VAL A 75 -2.53 -11.40 2.66
C VAL A 75 -1.03 -11.73 2.61
N GLU A 76 -0.69 -12.97 2.29
CA GLU A 76 0.67 -13.48 2.54
C GLU A 76 1.66 -13.14 1.42
N HIS A 77 1.18 -13.06 0.19
CA HIS A 77 2.06 -12.97 -0.98
C HIS A 77 1.81 -11.74 -1.84
N PHE A 78 0.94 -10.80 -1.43
CA PHE A 78 0.71 -9.51 -2.09
C PHE A 78 0.46 -9.60 -3.60
N THR A 79 -0.10 -10.72 -4.05
CA THR A 79 -0.49 -10.87 -5.45
C THR A 79 -1.84 -10.18 -5.64
N GLU A 80 -1.95 -9.43 -6.72
CA GLU A 80 -3.17 -8.79 -7.19
C GLU A 80 -3.70 -9.57 -8.39
N LEU A 81 -4.93 -10.06 -8.28
CA LEU A 81 -5.71 -10.52 -9.41
C LEU A 81 -6.67 -9.42 -9.84
N GLN A 82 -6.65 -9.06 -11.13
CA GLN A 82 -7.65 -8.18 -11.71
C GLN A 82 -8.66 -9.03 -12.47
N ILE A 83 -9.90 -8.99 -12.01
CA ILE A 83 -11.00 -9.81 -12.54
C ILE A 83 -12.04 -8.89 -13.15
N ASP A 84 -12.49 -9.24 -14.35
CA ASP A 84 -13.61 -8.59 -15.02
C ASP A 84 -14.90 -8.81 -14.23
N CYS A 85 -15.57 -7.73 -13.83
CA CYS A 85 -16.78 -7.82 -13.01
C CYS A 85 -17.98 -8.39 -13.77
N LYS A 86 -18.00 -8.39 -15.11
CA LYS A 86 -19.09 -8.93 -15.93
C LYS A 86 -18.86 -10.39 -16.29
N THR A 87 -17.65 -10.74 -16.71
CA THR A 87 -17.37 -12.10 -17.20
C THR A 87 -16.75 -13.03 -16.17
N GLY A 88 -16.19 -12.48 -15.08
CA GLY A 88 -15.38 -13.25 -14.14
C GLY A 88 -14.02 -13.67 -14.71
N LYS A 89 -13.62 -13.16 -15.89
CA LYS A 89 -12.33 -13.49 -16.48
C LYS A 89 -11.19 -12.80 -15.72
N ILE A 90 -10.09 -13.52 -15.50
CA ILE A 90 -8.85 -12.95 -14.97
C ILE A 90 -8.16 -12.19 -16.11
N LEU A 91 -8.05 -10.88 -15.94
CA LEU A 91 -7.45 -9.97 -16.92
C LEU A 91 -5.94 -9.81 -16.69
N ALA A 92 -5.53 -9.76 -15.42
CA ALA A 92 -4.12 -9.62 -15.08
C ALA A 92 -3.79 -10.23 -13.71
N VAL A 93 -2.54 -10.72 -13.60
CA VAL A 93 -1.94 -11.25 -12.37
C VAL A 93 -0.67 -10.46 -12.12
N ASN A 94 -0.60 -9.74 -11.02
CA ASN A 94 0.50 -8.84 -10.72
C ASN A 94 1.01 -9.00 -9.30
N GLN A 95 2.27 -8.65 -9.07
CA GLN A 95 2.83 -8.55 -7.72
C GLN A 95 2.77 -7.09 -7.24
N ARG A 96 2.21 -6.84 -6.06
CA ARG A 96 2.08 -5.48 -5.50
C ARG A 96 3.30 -5.11 -4.66
N ASN A 97 4.39 -4.78 -5.34
CA ASN A 97 5.61 -4.31 -4.68
C ASN A 97 5.40 -3.02 -3.87
N SER A 98 4.43 -2.18 -4.26
CA SER A 98 4.06 -0.98 -3.50
C SER A 98 3.64 -1.28 -2.07
N ASP A 99 2.96 -2.40 -1.85
CA ASP A 99 2.39 -2.73 -0.53
C ASP A 99 3.51 -3.21 0.41
N ILE A 100 4.54 -3.85 -0.14
CA ILE A 100 5.75 -4.20 0.62
C ILE A 100 6.47 -2.92 1.06
N ILE A 101 6.63 -1.95 0.16
CA ILE A 101 7.27 -0.66 0.48
C ILE A 101 6.45 0.11 1.53
N GLU A 102 5.13 0.05 1.44
CA GLU A 102 4.23 0.64 2.42
C GLU A 102 4.42 0.02 3.81
N LYS A 103 4.49 -1.30 3.90
CA LYS A 103 4.77 -2.01 5.16
C LYS A 103 6.14 -1.68 5.75
N ILE A 104 7.14 -1.43 4.90
CA ILE A 104 8.46 -0.97 5.34
C ILE A 104 8.37 0.48 5.83
N HIS A 105 7.59 1.33 5.16
CA HIS A 105 7.43 2.75 5.50
C HIS A 105 6.75 2.96 6.85
N ASP A 106 5.67 2.23 7.13
CA ASP A 106 4.94 2.35 8.39
C ASP A 106 5.46 1.42 9.50
N GLY A 107 6.42 0.55 9.19
CA GLY A 107 7.01 -0.39 10.14
C GLY A 107 6.20 -1.68 10.35
N SER A 108 5.02 -1.81 9.74
CA SER A 108 4.17 -2.99 9.87
C SER A 108 4.71 -4.25 9.18
N ILE A 109 5.86 -4.16 8.49
CA ILE A 109 6.58 -5.33 7.99
C ILE A 109 7.00 -6.28 9.12
N ILE A 110 7.27 -5.73 10.31
CA ILE A 110 7.60 -6.52 11.50
C ILE A 110 6.35 -7.17 12.06
N ASP A 111 5.25 -6.42 12.20
CA ASP A 111 3.96 -6.96 12.62
C ASP A 111 3.52 -8.11 11.70
N PHE A 112 3.73 -7.97 10.39
CA PHE A 112 3.46 -9.01 9.39
C PHE A 112 4.29 -10.28 9.60
N TRP A 113 5.59 -10.14 9.89
CA TRP A 113 6.49 -11.29 10.09
C TRP A 113 6.28 -12.00 11.43
N VAL A 114 6.05 -11.22 12.50
CA VAL A 114 5.91 -11.72 13.87
C VAL A 114 4.45 -12.10 14.18
N GLN A 115 3.52 -11.81 13.26
CA GLN A 115 2.08 -12.02 13.41
C GLN A 115 1.55 -11.41 14.72
N THR A 116 1.99 -10.18 15.00
CA THR A 116 1.57 -9.47 16.22
C THR A 116 0.15 -8.95 16.04
N ASP A 117 -0.71 -9.19 17.02
CA ASP A 117 -2.06 -8.62 17.04
C ASP A 117 -2.01 -7.11 17.38
N ASN A 118 -2.88 -6.32 16.73
CA ASN A 118 -3.10 -4.88 16.95
C ASN A 118 -2.03 -3.89 16.43
N ASP A 119 -1.21 -4.25 15.43
CA ASP A 119 -0.27 -3.31 14.77
C ASP A 119 0.65 -2.57 15.77
N ALA A 120 1.07 -3.25 16.84
CA ALA A 120 1.79 -2.64 17.94
C ALA A 120 3.16 -2.08 17.50
N PHE A 121 3.90 -2.80 16.64
CA PHE A 121 5.19 -2.31 16.14
C PHE A 121 5.00 -1.10 15.23
N LYS A 122 4.02 -1.13 14.33
CA LYS A 122 3.64 0.03 13.51
C LYS A 122 3.37 1.26 14.36
N LEU A 123 2.55 1.14 15.41
CA LEU A 123 2.22 2.27 16.27
C LEU A 123 3.47 2.81 16.98
N PHE A 124 4.29 1.93 17.57
CA PHE A 124 5.53 2.32 18.22
C PHE A 124 6.52 2.99 17.26
N TYR A 125 6.71 2.39 16.08
CA TYR A 125 7.63 2.84 15.05
C TYR A 125 7.24 4.22 14.51
N THR A 126 5.98 4.37 14.08
CA THR A 126 5.47 5.63 13.54
C THR A 126 5.47 6.75 14.58
N THR A 127 5.11 6.46 15.83
CA THR A 127 5.13 7.45 16.93
C THR A 127 6.55 7.92 17.22
N THR A 128 7.49 6.99 17.39
CA THR A 128 8.89 7.32 17.71
C THR A 128 9.54 8.13 16.60
N LEU A 129 9.31 7.75 15.33
CA LEU A 129 9.83 8.50 14.19
C LEU A 129 9.16 9.85 14.00
N SER A 130 7.85 9.96 14.23
CA SER A 130 7.16 11.25 14.09
C SER A 130 7.63 12.24 15.15
N LEU A 131 7.73 11.81 16.41
CA LEU A 131 8.25 12.65 17.50
C LEU A 131 9.71 13.05 17.26
N GLY A 132 10.56 12.10 16.84
CA GLY A 132 11.94 12.42 16.50
C GLY A 132 12.04 13.43 15.36
N LEU A 133 11.20 13.33 14.32
CA LEU A 133 11.20 14.27 13.21
C LEU A 133 10.74 15.67 13.64
N ILE A 134 9.71 15.76 14.49
CA ILE A 134 9.24 17.02 15.06
C ILE A 134 10.36 17.68 15.90
N LEU A 135 11.01 16.91 16.77
CA LEU A 135 12.11 17.40 17.61
C LEU A 135 13.29 17.88 16.77
N LEU A 136 13.70 17.12 15.75
CA LEU A 136 14.76 17.53 14.82
C LEU A 136 14.38 18.78 14.01
N SER A 137 13.12 18.92 13.62
CA SER A 137 12.64 20.09 12.89
C SER A 137 12.65 21.35 13.76
N ILE A 138 12.14 21.25 14.99
CA ILE A 138 12.14 22.37 15.95
C ILE A 138 13.58 22.76 16.34
N SER A 139 14.41 21.78 16.68
CA SER A 139 15.80 22.03 17.07
C SER A 139 16.62 22.59 15.89
N GLY A 140 16.46 22.05 14.68
CA GLY A 140 17.11 22.55 13.48
C GLY A 140 16.71 24.00 13.17
N PHE A 141 15.41 24.32 13.26
CA PHE A 141 14.93 25.69 13.12
C PHE A 141 15.51 26.62 14.19
N TRP A 142 15.55 26.18 15.45
CA TRP A 142 16.12 26.96 16.54
C TRP A 142 17.61 27.25 16.34
N LEU A 143 18.39 26.25 15.93
CA LEU A 143 19.81 26.40 15.62
C LEU A 143 20.05 27.38 14.46
N TRP A 144 19.15 27.43 13.49
CA TRP A 144 19.19 28.38 12.39
C TRP A 144 18.78 29.80 12.81
N TYR A 145 17.71 29.95 13.60
CA TYR A 145 17.16 31.25 14.01
C TYR A 145 17.96 31.94 15.12
N ASN A 146 18.47 31.19 16.10
CA ASN A 146 19.18 31.73 17.26
C ASN A 146 20.40 32.63 16.90
N PRO A 147 21.32 32.26 15.98
CA PRO A 147 22.43 33.13 15.62
C PRO A 147 21.98 34.42 14.93
N ILE A 148 20.90 34.37 14.14
CA ILE A 148 20.31 35.57 13.51
C ILE A 148 19.80 36.53 14.59
N ARG A 149 19.08 36.01 15.59
CA ARG A 149 18.61 36.77 16.75
C ARG A 149 19.76 37.43 17.52
N ILE A 150 20.82 36.67 17.82
CA ILE A 150 21.99 37.19 18.57
C ILE A 150 22.69 38.33 17.79
N ARG A 151 22.82 38.20 16.46
CA ARG A 151 23.43 39.24 15.62
C ARG A 151 22.61 40.52 15.60
N ASN A 152 21.29 40.42 15.55
CA ASN A 152 20.40 41.57 15.55
C ASN A 152 20.32 42.27 16.91
N ALA A 153 20.49 41.54 18.02
CA ALA A 153 20.53 42.11 19.37
C ALA A 153 21.86 42.81 19.72
N LYS A 154 22.92 42.62 18.91
CA LYS A 154 24.22 43.31 19.05
C LYS A 154 24.32 44.59 18.21
N LYS A 155 23.32 44.87 17.37
CA LYS A 155 23.18 46.15 16.67
C LYS A 155 22.30 47.06 17.52
#